data_AF-A0A7S1SLW1-F1
#
_entry.id   AF-A0A7S1SLW1-F1
#
_cell.length_a   1.000
_cell.length_b   1.000
_cell.length_c   1.000
_cell.angle_alpha   90.00
_cell.angle_beta   90.00
_cell.angle_gamma   90.00
#
_symmetry.space_group_name_H-M   'P 1'
#
loop_
_entity.id
_entity.type
_entity.pdbx_description
1 polymer ?
#
loop_
_entity_poly.entity_id
_entity_poly.type
_entity_poly.pdbx_seq_one_letter_code
_entity_poly.pdbx_strand_id
1 'polypeptide(L)'
;AWWVEVKSHEAFGLHSTHWLGNHGHVKGLRDQAEERLAVARAPCNVLRWCSPAVVFFFPQGVDAGVRDELRRMGAHVLDGTRELGPQLPPLPPPITRVNLDVTALCALVSEVSNGGAVNGGTPEVLAWAQRISHWVDSVAMEAAEPLLPQLEPVFEGRQLIASSTAVEHFEKLLATCGGPRERARWHDWLSRIRVVRPPSTESSDGADTDGTGWPGAAPHKFFSERVARLEGVAPAQRWVLGLSDAAHAITIAANGKVLKAAVKQGVELEAHVHRAMWLTGL
;
A
#
# COMPACT_ATOMS: atom_id res chain seq x y z
N ALA A 1 6.56 -12.01 3.11
CA ALA A 1 7.93 -12.49 2.85
C ALA A 1 8.35 -13.42 3.97
N TRP A 2 9.49 -14.10 3.84
CA TRP A 2 10.02 -15.00 4.86
C TRP A 2 11.49 -14.70 5.09
N TRP A 3 11.92 -14.81 6.35
CA TRP A 3 13.32 -14.72 6.77
C TRP A 3 13.73 -16.07 7.30
N VAL A 4 14.62 -16.76 6.58
CA VAL A 4 15.08 -18.10 6.95
C VAL A 4 16.42 -18.00 7.65
N GLU A 5 16.49 -18.57 8.84
CA GLU A 5 17.73 -18.81 9.56
C GLU A 5 18.01 -20.31 9.63
N VAL A 6 19.19 -20.71 9.15
CA VAL A 6 19.61 -22.11 9.15
C VAL A 6 20.44 -22.41 10.40
N LYS A 7 20.07 -23.46 11.12
CA LYS A 7 20.74 -23.93 12.34
C LYS A 7 21.41 -25.28 12.09
N SER A 8 22.71 -25.26 11.85
CA SER A 8 23.52 -26.43 11.50
C SER A 8 24.17 -27.13 12.72
N HIS A 9 23.53 -27.06 13.88
CA HIS A 9 23.99 -27.74 15.09
C HIS A 9 23.24 -29.05 15.31
N GLU A 10 23.84 -29.96 16.08
CA GLU A 10 23.14 -31.14 16.59
C GLU A 10 21.92 -30.73 17.43
N ALA A 11 20.92 -31.61 17.49
CA ALA A 11 19.71 -31.35 18.25
C ALA A 11 20.04 -31.15 19.75
N PHE A 12 19.46 -30.11 20.34
CA PHE A 12 19.64 -29.76 21.75
C PHE A 12 18.30 -29.42 22.40
N GLY A 13 18.18 -29.67 23.70
CA GLY A 13 16.95 -29.39 24.46
C GLY A 13 16.90 -27.99 25.09
N LEU A 14 15.76 -27.68 25.70
CA LEU A 14 15.45 -26.39 26.34
C LEU A 14 16.35 -26.02 27.55
N HIS A 15 17.09 -26.98 28.10
CA HIS A 15 18.02 -26.71 29.21
C HIS A 15 19.48 -26.55 28.75
N SER A 16 19.74 -26.63 27.44
CA SER A 16 21.09 -26.52 26.90
C SER A 16 21.58 -25.07 26.86
N THR A 17 22.90 -24.91 26.83
CA THR A 17 23.57 -23.62 26.58
C THR A 17 23.26 -23.07 25.18
N HIS A 18 22.97 -23.93 24.20
CA HIS A 18 22.55 -23.49 22.86
C HIS A 18 21.17 -22.83 22.89
N TRP A 19 20.26 -23.30 23.75
CA TRP A 19 18.94 -22.70 23.92
C TRP A 19 18.95 -21.45 24.80
N LEU A 20 19.51 -21.57 26.01
CA LEU A 20 19.51 -20.52 27.03
C LEU A 20 20.58 -19.44 26.82
N GLY A 21 21.65 -19.77 26.09
CA GLY A 21 22.84 -18.95 26.02
C GLY A 21 23.69 -19.02 27.29
N ASN A 22 24.70 -18.17 27.34
CA ASN A 22 25.50 -17.91 28.52
C ASN A 22 25.60 -16.40 28.71
N HIS A 23 25.19 -15.91 29.89
CA HIS A 23 25.10 -14.47 30.18
C HIS A 23 26.43 -13.76 29.85
N GLY A 24 26.38 -12.84 28.87
CA GLY A 24 27.51 -12.00 28.47
C GLY A 24 28.48 -12.60 27.43
N HIS A 25 28.34 -13.87 27.03
CA HIS A 25 29.30 -14.53 26.11
C HIS A 25 28.67 -15.06 24.83
N VAL A 26 27.56 -15.80 24.94
CA VAL A 26 26.90 -16.41 23.78
C VAL A 26 25.41 -16.27 23.94
N LYS A 27 24.77 -15.63 22.97
CA LYS A 27 23.33 -15.44 22.97
C LYS A 27 22.60 -16.74 22.65
N GLY A 28 21.64 -17.15 23.48
CA GLY A 28 20.85 -18.36 23.29
C GLY A 28 19.93 -18.28 22.07
N LEU A 29 19.52 -19.44 21.56
CA LEU A 29 18.56 -19.50 20.46
C LEU A 29 17.23 -18.84 20.82
N ARG A 30 16.79 -18.93 22.08
CA ARG A 30 15.57 -18.27 22.54
C ARG A 30 15.64 -16.76 22.31
N ASP A 31 16.66 -16.11 22.85
CA ASP A 31 16.84 -14.66 22.71
C ASP A 31 17.05 -14.24 21.25
N GLN A 32 17.73 -15.08 20.46
CA GLN A 32 17.87 -14.89 19.02
C GLN A 32 16.51 -14.91 18.29
N ALA A 33 15.61 -15.81 18.68
CA ALA A 33 14.27 -15.88 18.13
C ALA A 33 13.41 -14.70 18.59
N GLU A 34 13.47 -14.32 19.86
CA GLU A 34 12.74 -13.14 20.39
C GLU A 34 13.12 -11.87 19.63
N GLU A 35 14.42 -11.60 19.47
CA GLU A 35 14.87 -10.41 18.73
C GLU A 35 14.47 -10.45 17.25
N ARG A 36 14.58 -11.60 16.58
CA ARG A 36 14.20 -11.70 15.17
C ARG A 36 12.71 -11.51 14.96
N LEU A 37 11.89 -12.07 15.85
CA LEU A 37 10.44 -11.86 15.83
C LEU A 37 10.09 -10.40 16.11
N ALA A 38 10.80 -9.74 17.04
CA ALA A 38 10.62 -8.31 17.31
C ALA A 38 10.97 -7.45 16.09
N VAL A 39 12.11 -7.72 15.43
CA VAL A 39 12.51 -7.02 14.21
C VAL A 39 11.52 -7.29 13.06
N ALA A 40 11.07 -8.53 12.87
CA ALA A 40 10.09 -8.87 11.84
C ALA A 40 8.74 -8.15 12.04
N ARG A 41 8.36 -7.92 13.30
CA ARG A 41 7.13 -7.19 13.67
C ARG A 41 7.28 -5.67 13.62
N ALA A 42 8.51 -5.14 13.46
CA ALA A 42 8.72 -3.71 13.35
C ALA A 42 7.99 -3.16 12.11
N PRO A 43 7.32 -2.00 12.19
CA PRO A 43 6.54 -1.44 11.08
C PRO A 43 7.30 -1.35 9.75
N CYS A 44 8.60 -1.02 9.81
CA CYS A 44 9.47 -0.90 8.63
C CYS A 44 9.77 -2.21 7.90
N ASN A 45 9.43 -3.36 8.49
CA ASN A 45 9.63 -4.67 7.89
C ASN A 45 8.30 -5.29 7.42
N VAL A 46 7.17 -4.66 7.70
CA VAL A 46 5.85 -5.14 7.30
C VAL A 46 5.71 -4.98 5.79
N LEU A 47 5.31 -6.06 5.10
CA LEU A 47 5.07 -6.09 3.67
C LEU A 47 3.61 -6.46 3.42
N ARG A 48 2.86 -5.62 2.69
CA ARG A 48 1.42 -5.83 2.45
C ARG A 48 0.65 -6.12 3.73
N TRP A 49 0.84 -5.27 4.74
CA TRP A 49 0.19 -5.38 6.07
C TRP A 49 0.51 -6.68 6.83
N CYS A 50 1.51 -7.46 6.37
CA CYS A 50 1.94 -8.71 7.00
C CYS A 50 3.41 -8.62 7.41
N SER A 51 3.70 -8.94 8.67
CA SER A 51 5.09 -9.12 9.10
C SER A 51 5.73 -10.31 8.38
N PRO A 52 7.03 -10.26 8.04
CA PRO A 52 7.73 -11.40 7.48
C PRO A 52 7.69 -12.59 8.44
N ALA A 53 7.44 -13.78 7.91
CA ALA A 53 7.50 -14.98 8.70
C ALA A 53 8.96 -15.29 9.06
N VAL A 54 9.25 -15.48 10.35
CA VAL A 54 10.58 -15.92 10.81
C VAL A 54 10.61 -17.44 10.80
N VAL A 55 11.53 -18.02 10.04
CA VAL A 55 11.64 -19.47 9.83
C VAL A 55 12.99 -19.94 10.36
N PHE A 56 12.97 -20.86 11.33
CA PHE A 56 14.16 -21.59 11.79
C PHE A 56 14.21 -22.95 11.09
N PHE A 57 15.26 -23.17 10.30
CA PHE A 57 15.48 -24.43 9.62
C PHE A 57 16.59 -25.24 10.30
N PHE A 58 16.30 -26.49 10.66
CA PHE A 58 17.22 -27.41 11.32
C PHE A 58 17.51 -28.62 10.42
N PRO A 59 18.56 -28.56 9.57
CA PRO A 59 18.89 -29.64 8.64
C PRO A 59 19.21 -30.98 9.34
N GLN A 60 19.76 -30.92 10.55
CA GLN A 60 20.17 -32.07 11.35
C GLN A 60 19.08 -32.53 12.34
N GLY A 61 17.87 -31.98 12.24
CA GLY A 61 16.79 -32.23 13.18
C GLY A 61 16.80 -31.28 14.37
N VAL A 62 15.67 -31.24 15.07
CA VAL A 62 15.42 -30.35 16.21
C VAL A 62 14.73 -31.15 17.33
N ASP A 63 15.11 -30.86 18.57
CA ASP A 63 14.41 -31.38 19.74
C ASP A 63 12.93 -30.95 19.74
N ALA A 64 12.05 -31.84 20.20
CA ALA A 64 10.61 -31.56 20.21
C ALA A 64 10.27 -30.35 21.09
N GLY A 65 10.89 -30.22 22.27
CA GLY A 65 10.66 -29.10 23.17
C GLY A 65 11.10 -27.77 22.56
N VAL A 66 12.27 -27.73 21.92
CA VAL A 66 12.74 -26.54 21.20
C VAL A 66 11.83 -26.18 20.03
N ARG A 67 11.39 -27.17 19.24
CA ARG A 67 10.46 -26.96 18.12
C ARG A 67 9.16 -26.32 18.59
N ASP A 68 8.56 -26.90 19.63
CA ASP A 68 7.26 -26.46 20.13
C ASP A 68 7.35 -25.08 20.77
N GLU A 69 8.44 -24.79 21.47
CA GLU A 69 8.68 -23.49 22.07
C GLU A 69 8.88 -22.38 21.01
N LEU A 70 9.69 -22.62 19.97
CA LEU A 70 9.84 -21.68 18.86
C LEU A 70 8.51 -21.41 18.14
N ARG A 71 7.69 -22.45 17.95
CA ARG A 71 6.33 -22.32 17.38
C ARG A 71 5.42 -21.50 18.31
N ARG A 72 5.50 -21.72 19.62
CA ARG A 72 4.75 -20.96 20.63
C ARG A 72 5.13 -19.48 20.63
N MET A 73 6.39 -19.15 20.34
CA MET A 73 6.86 -17.76 20.18
C MET A 73 6.33 -17.10 18.90
N GLY A 74 5.86 -17.90 17.94
CA GLY A 74 5.33 -17.45 16.64
C GLY A 74 6.31 -17.58 15.49
N ALA A 75 7.38 -18.37 15.64
CA ALA A 75 8.27 -18.71 14.54
C ALA A 75 7.81 -20.00 13.83
N HIS A 76 8.15 -20.11 12.54
CA HIS A 76 8.02 -21.36 11.81
C HIS A 76 9.27 -22.21 12.03
N VAL A 77 9.09 -23.51 12.21
CA VAL A 77 10.20 -24.46 12.39
C VAL A 77 10.11 -25.54 11.32
N LEU A 78 11.19 -25.67 10.57
CA LEU A 78 11.40 -26.68 9.54
C LEU A 78 12.52 -27.61 9.97
N ASP A 79 12.35 -28.90 9.78
CA ASP A 79 13.32 -29.92 10.16
C ASP A 79 13.62 -30.93 9.04
N GLY A 80 14.85 -31.45 9.04
CA GLY A 80 15.32 -32.48 8.12
C GLY A 80 15.97 -31.94 6.83
N THR A 81 16.29 -32.86 5.91
CA THR A 81 17.09 -32.59 4.70
C THR A 81 16.27 -32.22 3.46
N ARG A 82 14.96 -31.98 3.63
CA ARG A 82 14.04 -31.76 2.51
C ARG A 82 14.16 -30.34 1.93
N GLU A 83 13.73 -30.21 0.68
CA GLU A 83 13.60 -28.92 -0.01
C GLU A 83 12.77 -27.94 0.84
N LEU A 84 13.33 -26.75 1.06
CA LEU A 84 12.71 -25.69 1.85
C LEU A 84 11.40 -25.18 1.23
N GLY A 85 11.36 -25.09 -0.10
CA GLY A 85 10.30 -24.40 -0.87
C GLY A 85 8.87 -24.75 -0.45
N PRO A 86 8.44 -26.03 -0.53
CA PRO A 86 7.06 -26.44 -0.24
C PRO A 86 6.62 -26.26 1.21
N GLN A 87 7.56 -26.07 2.13
CA GLN A 87 7.30 -26.01 3.57
C GLN A 87 7.32 -24.58 4.12
N LEU A 88 7.76 -23.63 3.30
CA LEU A 88 7.79 -22.23 3.70
C LEU A 88 6.37 -21.69 3.86
N PRO A 89 6.16 -20.72 4.78
CA PRO A 89 4.88 -20.06 4.94
C PRO A 89 4.41 -19.43 3.62
N PRO A 90 3.10 -19.43 3.34
CA PRO A 90 2.58 -18.78 2.15
C PRO A 90 2.96 -17.31 2.13
N LEU A 91 3.25 -16.80 0.94
CA LEU A 91 3.48 -15.36 0.77
C LEU A 91 2.20 -14.59 1.10
N PRO A 92 2.32 -13.34 1.57
CA PRO A 92 1.16 -12.46 1.71
C PRO A 92 0.38 -12.41 0.40
N PRO A 93 -0.96 -12.45 0.46
CA PRO A 93 -1.79 -12.44 -0.73
C PRO A 93 -1.46 -11.24 -1.63
N PRO A 94 -1.64 -11.37 -2.96
CA PRO A 94 -1.49 -10.23 -3.85
C PRO A 94 -2.50 -9.14 -3.50
N ILE A 95 -2.10 -7.89 -3.68
CA ILE A 95 -3.01 -6.76 -3.52
C ILE A 95 -3.98 -6.74 -4.70
N THR A 96 -5.27 -6.79 -4.40
CA THR A 96 -6.36 -6.86 -5.38
C THR A 96 -7.07 -5.53 -5.61
N ARG A 97 -6.62 -4.46 -4.96
CA ARG A 97 -7.29 -3.15 -4.98
C ARG A 97 -6.32 -1.99 -5.15
N VAL A 98 -6.79 -0.96 -5.83
CA VAL A 98 -6.05 0.28 -6.06
C VAL A 98 -6.94 1.44 -5.67
N ASN A 99 -6.45 2.28 -4.76
CA ASN A 99 -7.13 3.48 -4.32
C ASN A 99 -6.60 4.70 -5.06
N LEU A 100 -7.50 5.46 -5.67
CA LEU A 100 -7.18 6.65 -6.47
C LEU A 100 -7.31 7.90 -5.60
N ASP A 101 -6.19 8.60 -5.38
CA ASP A 101 -6.19 9.95 -4.83
C ASP A 101 -6.70 10.97 -5.87
N VAL A 102 -7.06 12.17 -5.41
CA VAL A 102 -7.45 13.31 -6.28
C VAL A 102 -6.42 13.53 -7.40
N THR A 103 -5.13 13.44 -7.09
CA THR A 103 -4.07 13.65 -8.08
C THR A 103 -4.00 12.54 -9.14
N ALA A 104 -4.35 11.30 -8.76
CA ALA A 104 -4.49 10.20 -9.72
C ALA A 104 -5.71 10.41 -10.62
N LEU A 105 -6.84 10.88 -10.07
CA LEU A 105 -8.02 11.21 -10.87
C LEU A 105 -7.72 12.31 -11.90
N CYS A 106 -6.96 13.34 -11.53
CA CYS A 106 -6.45 14.35 -12.48
C CYS A 106 -5.59 13.71 -13.58
N ALA A 107 -4.67 12.82 -13.21
CA ALA A 107 -3.80 12.13 -14.17
C ALA A 107 -4.58 11.23 -15.13
N LEU A 108 -5.66 10.57 -14.69
CA LEU A 108 -6.47 9.70 -15.54
C LEU A 108 -7.22 10.46 -16.64
N VAL A 109 -7.62 11.71 -16.36
CA VAL A 109 -8.43 12.50 -17.31
C VAL A 109 -7.69 13.62 -18.01
N SER A 110 -6.50 14.03 -17.56
CA SER A 110 -5.77 15.16 -18.13
C SER A 110 -5.55 14.99 -19.63
N GLU A 111 -5.69 16.07 -20.40
CA GLU A 111 -5.31 16.05 -21.82
C GLU A 111 -3.85 15.68 -22.03
N VAL A 112 -2.95 16.10 -21.12
CA VAL A 112 -1.51 15.83 -21.22
C VAL A 112 -1.25 14.32 -21.23
N SER A 113 -1.82 13.58 -20.28
CA SER A 113 -1.69 12.11 -20.18
C SER A 113 -2.48 11.32 -21.22
N ASN A 114 -3.49 11.94 -21.83
CA ASN A 114 -4.39 11.30 -22.80
C ASN A 114 -4.01 11.65 -24.25
N GLY A 115 -2.71 11.68 -24.54
CA GLY A 115 -2.18 11.88 -25.88
C GLY A 115 -1.86 13.34 -26.25
N GLY A 116 -2.22 14.31 -25.41
CA GLY A 116 -1.94 15.72 -25.64
C GLY A 116 -0.44 16.08 -25.63
N ALA A 117 0.40 15.22 -25.03
CA ALA A 117 1.86 15.33 -25.03
C ALA A 117 2.57 14.56 -26.16
N VAL A 118 1.83 13.82 -27.00
CA VAL A 118 2.45 13.02 -28.08
C VAL A 118 3.31 13.90 -28.99
N ASN A 119 4.46 13.37 -29.41
CA ASN A 119 5.45 14.08 -30.23
C ASN A 119 5.92 15.43 -29.63
N GLY A 120 5.93 15.56 -28.31
CA GLY A 120 6.37 16.77 -27.61
C GLY A 120 5.26 17.78 -27.32
N GLY A 121 4.01 17.49 -27.68
CA GLY A 121 2.84 18.30 -27.34
C GLY A 121 2.07 18.80 -28.55
N THR A 122 0.74 18.77 -28.45
CA THR A 122 -0.16 19.44 -29.42
C THR A 122 -0.05 20.96 -29.31
N PRO A 123 -0.37 21.74 -30.36
CA PRO A 123 -0.35 23.20 -30.30
C PRO A 123 -1.18 23.77 -29.13
N GLU A 124 -2.35 23.19 -28.86
CA GLU A 124 -3.24 23.62 -27.78
C GLU A 124 -2.63 23.35 -26.39
N VAL A 125 -2.06 22.16 -26.20
CA VAL A 125 -1.40 21.78 -24.93
C VAL A 125 -0.14 22.61 -24.71
N LEU A 126 0.65 22.88 -25.75
CA LEU A 126 1.84 23.72 -25.63
C LEU A 126 1.49 25.18 -25.30
N ALA A 127 0.46 25.74 -25.94
CA ALA A 127 -0.04 27.08 -25.63
C ALA A 127 -0.56 27.18 -24.18
N TRP A 128 -1.25 26.15 -23.71
CA TRP A 128 -1.65 26.05 -22.31
C TRP A 128 -0.43 25.99 -21.37
N ALA A 129 0.54 25.13 -21.67
CA ALA A 129 1.70 24.87 -20.83
C ALA A 129 2.62 26.10 -20.68
N GLN A 130 2.76 26.93 -21.72
CA GLN A 130 3.61 28.14 -21.70
C GLN A 130 3.26 29.15 -20.60
N ARG A 131 2.06 29.07 -20.02
CA ARG A 131 1.62 29.92 -18.92
C ARG A 131 2.45 29.72 -17.65
N ILE A 132 3.01 28.52 -17.46
CA ILE A 132 3.73 28.13 -16.26
C ILE A 132 4.90 27.21 -16.64
N SER A 133 6.13 27.59 -16.27
CA SER A 133 7.34 26.87 -16.68
C SER A 133 7.30 25.36 -16.43
N HIS A 134 6.87 24.93 -15.24
CA HIS A 134 6.83 23.51 -14.89
C HIS A 134 5.74 22.70 -15.62
N TRP A 135 4.78 23.35 -16.29
CA TRP A 135 3.85 22.65 -17.18
C TRP A 135 4.52 22.28 -18.50
N VAL A 136 5.43 23.12 -19.01
CA VAL A 136 6.23 22.80 -20.20
C VAL A 136 7.09 21.56 -19.94
N ASP A 137 7.77 21.54 -18.79
CA ASP A 137 8.56 20.38 -18.36
C ASP A 137 7.68 19.12 -18.24
N SER A 138 6.47 19.26 -17.70
CA SER A 138 5.50 18.15 -17.58
C SER A 138 5.12 17.56 -18.94
N VAL A 139 4.89 18.40 -19.96
CA VAL A 139 4.54 17.94 -21.31
C VAL A 139 5.72 17.20 -21.93
N ALA A 140 6.94 17.74 -21.82
CA ALA A 140 8.14 17.09 -22.32
C ALA A 140 8.40 15.73 -21.66
N MET A 141 8.21 15.64 -20.34
CA MET A 141 8.31 14.38 -19.60
C MET A 141 7.24 13.37 -20.01
N GLU A 142 5.99 13.80 -20.17
CA GLU A 142 4.92 12.91 -20.64
C GLU A 142 5.17 12.38 -22.05
N ALA A 143 5.70 13.23 -22.94
CA ALA A 143 6.09 12.83 -24.30
C ALA A 143 7.18 11.75 -24.31
N ALA A 144 8.15 11.87 -23.39
CA ALA A 144 9.27 10.94 -23.28
C ALA A 144 8.88 9.63 -22.59
N GLU A 145 8.00 9.71 -21.58
CA GLU A 145 7.67 8.57 -20.72
C GLU A 145 6.18 8.60 -20.32
N PRO A 146 5.25 8.17 -21.20
CA PRO A 146 3.81 8.29 -20.96
C PRO A 146 3.34 7.67 -19.64
N LEU A 147 2.44 8.34 -18.91
CA LEU A 147 2.05 7.94 -17.56
C LEU A 147 1.06 6.78 -17.56
N LEU A 148 0.03 6.83 -18.41
CA LEU A 148 -1.04 5.83 -18.36
C LEU A 148 -0.53 4.40 -18.59
N PRO A 149 0.37 4.14 -19.56
CA PRO A 149 0.99 2.82 -19.71
C PRO A 149 1.80 2.36 -18.49
N GLN A 150 2.37 3.28 -17.71
CA GLN A 150 3.07 2.93 -16.47
C GLN A 150 2.09 2.53 -15.35
N LEU A 151 0.86 3.06 -15.37
CA LEU A 151 -0.18 2.73 -14.40
C LEU A 151 -0.93 1.44 -14.76
N GLU A 152 -0.94 1.03 -16.02
CA GLU A 152 -1.62 -0.20 -16.49
C GLU A 152 -1.25 -1.45 -15.67
N PRO A 153 0.04 -1.79 -15.43
CA PRO A 153 0.40 -2.94 -14.60
C PRO A 153 -0.06 -2.83 -13.15
N VAL A 154 -0.27 -1.61 -12.66
CA VAL A 154 -0.79 -1.35 -11.31
C VAL A 154 -2.31 -1.52 -11.29
N PHE A 155 -3.03 -1.28 -12.38
CA PHE A 155 -4.48 -1.48 -12.47
C PHE A 155 -4.88 -2.91 -12.85
N GLU A 156 -4.06 -3.60 -13.62
CA GLU A 156 -4.39 -4.91 -14.19
C GLU A 156 -4.84 -5.92 -13.12
N GLY A 157 -6.03 -6.49 -13.31
CA GLY A 157 -6.62 -7.48 -12.40
C GLY A 157 -7.04 -6.93 -11.03
N ARG A 158 -7.04 -5.61 -10.81
CA ARG A 158 -7.37 -4.98 -9.52
C ARG A 158 -8.63 -4.13 -9.61
N GLN A 159 -9.39 -4.11 -8.52
CA GLN A 159 -10.55 -3.23 -8.39
C GLN A 159 -10.09 -1.80 -8.09
N LEU A 160 -10.55 -0.84 -8.90
CA LEU A 160 -10.33 0.58 -8.66
C LEU A 160 -11.35 1.08 -7.64
N ILE A 161 -10.84 1.72 -6.59
CA ILE A 161 -11.65 2.36 -5.55
C ILE A 161 -11.23 3.82 -5.40
N ALA A 162 -12.13 4.66 -4.93
CA ALA A 162 -11.83 6.03 -4.51
C ALA A 162 -12.74 6.42 -3.36
N SER A 163 -12.25 7.24 -2.42
CA SER A 163 -13.14 7.79 -1.39
C SER A 163 -14.08 8.83 -2.00
N SER A 164 -15.30 8.93 -1.49
CA SER A 164 -16.23 9.97 -1.94
C SER A 164 -15.64 11.37 -1.75
N THR A 165 -14.87 11.58 -0.68
CA THR A 165 -14.15 12.84 -0.45
C THR A 165 -13.13 13.17 -1.55
N ALA A 166 -12.40 12.18 -2.06
CA ALA A 166 -11.47 12.40 -3.18
C ALA A 166 -12.24 12.72 -4.46
N VAL A 167 -13.31 11.97 -4.74
CA VAL A 167 -14.18 12.20 -5.89
C VAL A 167 -14.78 13.60 -5.86
N GLU A 168 -15.41 13.99 -4.77
CA GLU A 168 -16.03 15.32 -4.60
C GLU A 168 -15.00 16.46 -4.74
N HIS A 169 -13.78 16.27 -4.23
CA HIS A 169 -12.72 17.25 -4.39
C HIS A 169 -12.25 17.34 -5.84
N PHE A 170 -12.03 16.19 -6.48
CA PHE A 170 -11.68 16.12 -7.88
C PHE A 170 -12.75 16.75 -8.78
N GLU A 171 -14.04 16.48 -8.53
CA GLU A 171 -15.15 17.05 -9.30
C GLU A 171 -15.22 18.56 -9.16
N LYS A 172 -14.89 19.13 -8.00
CA LYS A 172 -14.74 20.59 -7.84
C LYS A 172 -13.60 21.16 -8.69
N LEU A 173 -12.46 20.46 -8.74
CA LEU A 173 -11.33 20.85 -9.61
C LEU A 173 -11.73 20.75 -11.09
N LEU A 174 -12.39 19.66 -11.48
CA LEU A 174 -12.88 19.45 -12.83
C LEU A 174 -13.94 20.49 -13.23
N ALA A 175 -14.82 20.87 -12.30
CA ALA A 175 -15.80 21.93 -12.52
C ALA A 175 -15.15 23.29 -12.78
N THR A 176 -14.03 23.58 -12.09
CA THR A 176 -13.34 24.87 -12.13
C THR A 176 -12.36 24.97 -13.31
N CYS A 177 -11.60 23.92 -13.55
CA CYS A 177 -10.45 23.91 -14.46
C CYS A 177 -10.62 22.96 -15.65
N GLY A 178 -11.58 22.04 -15.60
CA GLY A 178 -11.69 20.93 -16.55
C GLY A 178 -12.43 21.29 -17.84
N GLY A 179 -11.84 20.87 -18.96
CA GLY A 179 -12.39 21.04 -20.30
C GLY A 179 -13.41 19.98 -20.68
N PRO A 180 -14.10 20.12 -21.83
CA PRO A 180 -15.11 19.16 -22.29
C PRO A 180 -14.56 17.74 -22.46
N ARG A 181 -13.32 17.58 -22.95
CA ARG A 181 -12.73 16.25 -23.16
C ARG A 181 -12.33 15.58 -21.84
N GLU A 182 -11.82 16.35 -20.89
CA GLU A 182 -11.48 15.86 -19.54
C GLU A 182 -12.75 15.43 -18.78
N ARG A 183 -13.86 16.17 -18.96
CA ARG A 183 -15.18 15.81 -18.40
C ARG A 183 -15.76 14.55 -19.02
N ALA A 184 -15.63 14.38 -20.33
CA ALA A 184 -16.06 13.16 -21.01
C ALA A 184 -15.29 11.94 -20.47
N ARG A 185 -13.95 12.03 -20.37
CA ARG A 185 -13.13 10.97 -19.79
C ARG A 185 -13.48 10.70 -18.32
N TRP A 186 -13.81 11.72 -17.53
CA TRP A 186 -14.26 11.51 -16.16
C TRP A 186 -15.52 10.66 -16.10
N HIS A 187 -16.50 10.93 -16.96
CA HIS A 187 -17.73 10.14 -17.00
C HIS A 187 -17.45 8.66 -17.26
N ASP A 188 -16.54 8.37 -18.20
CA ASP A 188 -16.13 6.99 -18.51
C ASP A 188 -15.42 6.33 -17.31
N TRP A 189 -14.49 7.04 -16.66
CA TRP A 189 -13.76 6.53 -15.51
C TRP A 189 -14.63 6.29 -14.29
N LEU A 190 -15.57 7.19 -14.01
CA LEU A 190 -16.45 7.08 -12.85
C LEU A 190 -17.26 5.78 -12.86
N SER A 191 -17.65 5.29 -14.04
CA SER A 191 -18.34 3.99 -14.19
C SER A 191 -17.48 2.77 -13.78
N ARG A 192 -16.15 2.92 -13.78
CA ARG A 192 -15.18 1.85 -13.49
C ARG A 192 -14.65 1.90 -12.05
N ILE A 193 -14.90 3.01 -11.35
CA ILE A 193 -14.37 3.27 -10.01
C ILE A 193 -15.47 2.99 -8.99
N ARG A 194 -15.20 2.09 -8.04
CA ARG A 194 -16.07 1.93 -6.87
C ARG A 194 -15.83 3.09 -5.90
N VAL A 195 -16.77 4.01 -5.84
CA VAL A 195 -16.75 5.11 -4.87
C VAL A 195 -17.16 4.59 -3.49
N VAL A 196 -16.32 4.79 -2.49
CA VAL A 196 -16.53 4.33 -1.11
C VAL A 196 -16.76 5.54 -0.20
N ARG A 197 -17.86 5.53 0.53
CA ARG A 197 -18.20 6.59 1.49
C ARG A 197 -17.60 6.28 2.85
N PRO A 198 -17.21 7.32 3.63
CA PRO A 198 -16.80 7.13 5.00
C PRO A 198 -17.95 6.57 5.86
N PRO A 199 -17.65 5.80 6.93
CA PRO A 199 -18.68 5.33 7.85
C PRO A 199 -19.38 6.53 8.51
N SER A 200 -20.71 6.57 8.47
CA SER A 200 -21.55 7.54 9.20
C SER A 200 -21.96 6.95 10.56
N THR A 201 -22.14 7.80 11.57
CA THR A 201 -22.60 7.40 12.91
C THR A 201 -24.10 7.05 12.98
N GLU A 202 -24.84 7.22 11.89
CA GLU A 202 -26.31 7.09 11.85
C GLU A 202 -26.79 5.74 11.29
N SER A 203 -25.88 4.84 10.94
CA SER A 203 -26.19 3.54 10.33
C SER A 203 -25.83 2.39 11.27
N SER A 204 -26.36 2.41 12.50
CA SER A 204 -26.27 1.26 13.42
C SER A 204 -27.43 0.26 13.27
N ASP A 205 -28.41 0.54 12.43
CA ASP A 205 -29.56 -0.33 12.24
C ASP A 205 -29.60 -0.87 10.82
N GLY A 206 -29.27 -2.16 10.69
CA GLY A 206 -29.79 -3.06 9.66
C GLY A 206 -29.62 -2.66 8.19
N ALA A 207 -28.69 -3.35 7.51
CA ALA A 207 -28.59 -3.47 6.05
C ALA A 207 -28.26 -2.18 5.29
N ASP A 208 -26.97 -2.00 4.98
CA ASP A 208 -26.54 -1.28 3.78
C ASP A 208 -27.15 -1.95 2.53
N THR A 209 -28.36 -1.57 2.15
CA THR A 209 -29.03 -2.08 0.94
C THR A 209 -28.43 -1.54 -0.35
N ASP A 210 -27.52 -0.57 -0.27
CA ASP A 210 -26.90 0.07 -1.43
C ASP A 210 -25.49 -0.47 -1.73
N GLY A 211 -24.96 -1.39 -0.92
CA GLY A 211 -23.68 -2.09 -1.19
C GLY A 211 -22.43 -1.20 -1.23
N THR A 212 -22.54 0.09 -0.86
CA THR A 212 -21.43 1.07 -0.88
C THR A 212 -20.59 1.08 0.40
N GLY A 213 -21.08 0.46 1.48
CA GLY A 213 -20.33 0.23 2.72
C GLY A 213 -19.22 -0.82 2.58
N TRP A 214 -18.19 -0.71 3.42
CA TRP A 214 -17.06 -1.64 3.46
C TRP A 214 -17.23 -2.69 4.56
N PRO A 215 -17.21 -4.00 4.24
CA PRO A 215 -17.36 -5.04 5.24
C PRO A 215 -16.15 -5.05 6.20
N GLY A 216 -16.42 -4.92 7.50
CA GLY A 216 -15.40 -4.94 8.55
C GLY A 216 -14.87 -3.57 8.98
N ALA A 217 -15.42 -2.46 8.48
CA ALA A 217 -15.22 -1.17 9.11
C ALA A 217 -15.89 -1.21 10.50
N ALA A 218 -15.09 -1.29 11.56
CA ALA A 218 -15.55 -1.06 12.93
C ALA A 218 -16.23 0.33 13.01
N PRO A 219 -17.08 0.63 14.02
CA PRO A 219 -17.96 1.82 14.06
C PRO A 219 -17.22 3.15 14.28
N HIS A 220 -16.06 3.30 13.66
CA HIS A 220 -15.21 4.48 13.73
C HIS A 220 -15.64 5.46 12.65
N LYS A 221 -15.60 6.76 13.01
CA LYS A 221 -15.79 7.90 12.13
C LYS A 221 -14.73 8.00 11.01
N PHE A 222 -13.92 6.97 10.76
CA PHE A 222 -12.79 6.98 9.85
C PHE A 222 -12.50 5.57 9.35
N PHE A 223 -12.01 5.42 8.11
CA PHE A 223 -11.73 4.10 7.53
C PHE A 223 -10.65 3.31 8.29
N SER A 224 -9.62 4.00 8.81
CA SER A 224 -8.53 3.40 9.59
C SER A 224 -8.18 4.29 10.77
N GLU A 225 -8.16 3.72 11.98
CA GLU A 225 -7.80 4.45 13.19
C GLU A 225 -6.35 4.94 13.19
N ARG A 226 -5.41 4.12 12.72
CA ARG A 226 -3.99 4.51 12.72
C ARG A 226 -3.74 5.66 11.75
N VAL A 227 -4.45 5.69 10.62
CA VAL A 227 -4.39 6.82 9.69
C VAL A 227 -5.13 8.03 10.24
N ALA A 228 -6.25 7.83 10.94
CA ALA A 228 -7.02 8.92 11.54
C ALA A 228 -6.19 9.75 12.54
N ARG A 229 -5.23 9.11 13.23
CA ARG A 229 -4.36 9.75 14.23
C ARG A 229 -3.14 10.48 13.63
N LEU A 230 -2.96 10.46 12.31
CA LEU A 230 -1.83 11.16 11.67
C LEU A 230 -1.92 12.67 11.90
N GLU A 231 -0.83 13.22 12.42
CA GLU A 231 -0.63 14.65 12.61
C GLU A 231 0.01 15.27 11.37
N GLY A 232 -0.29 16.55 11.10
CA GLY A 232 0.26 17.27 9.94
C GLY A 232 -0.26 16.80 8.58
N VAL A 233 -1.27 15.91 8.55
CA VAL A 233 -1.94 15.45 7.33
C VAL A 233 -3.37 16.01 7.28
N ALA A 234 -3.72 16.65 6.16
CA ALA A 234 -5.03 17.25 5.97
C ALA A 234 -6.15 16.21 6.12
N PRO A 235 -7.33 16.56 6.67
CA PRO A 235 -8.43 15.61 6.86
C PRO A 235 -8.82 14.85 5.58
N ALA A 236 -8.93 15.54 4.45
CA ALA A 236 -9.23 14.92 3.14
C ALA A 236 -8.20 13.86 2.73
N GLN A 237 -6.92 14.10 2.99
CA GLN A 237 -5.85 13.15 2.68
C GLN A 237 -5.86 11.95 3.62
N ARG A 238 -6.15 12.17 4.91
CA ARG A 238 -6.35 11.06 5.84
C ARG A 238 -7.48 10.15 5.36
N TRP A 239 -8.58 10.69 4.80
CA TRP A 239 -9.68 9.85 4.29
C TRP A 239 -9.24 8.93 3.16
N VAL A 240 -8.47 9.46 2.20
CA VAL A 240 -7.89 8.68 1.11
C VAL A 240 -6.97 7.59 1.66
N LEU A 241 -5.99 7.97 2.47
CA LEU A 241 -5.05 7.02 3.05
C LEU A 241 -5.73 5.99 3.95
N GLY A 242 -6.78 6.38 4.65
CA GLY A 242 -7.53 5.53 5.55
C GLY A 242 -8.28 4.46 4.77
N LEU A 243 -8.89 4.82 3.63
CA LEU A 243 -9.51 3.86 2.73
C LEU A 243 -8.46 2.87 2.20
N SER A 244 -7.27 3.35 1.79
CA SER A 244 -6.20 2.46 1.35
C SER A 244 -5.80 1.45 2.41
N ASP A 245 -5.62 1.92 3.65
CA ASP A 245 -5.21 1.09 4.77
C ASP A 245 -6.28 0.05 5.12
N ALA A 246 -7.55 0.47 5.20
CA ALA A 246 -8.67 -0.43 5.51
C ALA A 246 -8.93 -1.46 4.40
N ALA A 247 -8.68 -1.08 3.15
CA ALA A 247 -8.94 -1.91 1.98
C ALA A 247 -7.75 -2.79 1.57
N HIS A 248 -6.60 -2.66 2.25
CA HIS A 248 -5.30 -3.20 1.83
C HIS A 248 -5.00 -2.87 0.36
N ALA A 249 -5.23 -1.61 -0.04
CA ALA A 249 -5.11 -1.15 -1.41
C ALA A 249 -3.81 -0.36 -1.66
N ILE A 250 -3.30 -0.44 -2.89
CA ILE A 250 -2.20 0.42 -3.34
C ILE A 250 -2.75 1.83 -3.55
N THR A 251 -2.15 2.83 -2.92
CA THR A 251 -2.52 4.24 -3.15
C THR A 251 -1.80 4.79 -4.38
N ILE A 252 -2.53 5.34 -5.35
CA ILE A 252 -1.94 6.09 -6.47
C ILE A 252 -2.04 7.57 -6.14
N ALA A 253 -0.91 8.27 -6.09
CA ALA A 253 -0.89 9.70 -5.81
C ALA A 253 0.35 10.38 -6.37
N ALA A 254 0.28 11.67 -6.69
CA ALA A 254 1.44 12.47 -7.06
C ALA A 254 2.19 13.04 -5.84
N ASN A 255 1.55 13.08 -4.67
CA ASN A 255 2.10 13.74 -3.48
C ASN A 255 2.80 12.76 -2.54
N GLY A 256 4.09 12.51 -2.79
CA GLY A 256 4.94 11.71 -1.91
C GLY A 256 5.18 12.31 -0.52
N LYS A 257 4.92 13.61 -0.28
CA LYS A 257 5.18 14.24 1.04
C LYS A 257 4.25 13.70 2.12
N VAL A 258 2.98 13.47 1.78
CA VAL A 258 1.99 12.95 2.73
C VAL A 258 2.32 11.52 3.13
N LEU A 259 2.68 10.67 2.15
CA LEU A 259 3.13 9.30 2.41
C LEU A 259 4.39 9.30 3.31
N LYS A 260 5.37 10.16 3.03
CA LYS A 260 6.55 10.33 3.89
C LYS A 260 6.19 10.79 5.30
N ALA A 261 5.19 11.65 5.46
CA ALA A 261 4.72 12.10 6.78
C ALA A 261 4.03 10.97 7.55
N ALA A 262 3.30 10.08 6.87
CA ALA A 262 2.70 8.89 7.47
C ALA A 262 3.77 7.88 7.94
N VAL A 263 4.79 7.61 7.10
CA VAL A 263 5.92 6.72 7.44
C VAL A 263 6.67 7.22 8.68
N LYS A 264 6.91 8.53 8.79
CA LYS A 264 7.54 9.13 9.99
C LYS A 264 6.76 8.90 11.29
N GLN A 265 5.47 8.62 11.18
CA GLN A 265 4.57 8.35 12.30
C GLN A 265 4.26 6.85 12.45
N GLY A 266 5.04 5.98 11.79
CA GLY A 266 4.90 4.53 11.88
C GLY A 266 3.75 3.93 11.05
N VAL A 267 3.16 4.72 10.14
CA VAL A 267 2.10 4.27 9.24
C VAL A 267 2.65 4.12 7.84
N GLU A 268 3.12 2.90 7.54
CA GLU A 268 3.55 2.53 6.20
C GLU A 268 2.36 2.00 5.38
N LEU A 269 2.20 2.54 4.18
CA LEU A 269 1.14 2.21 3.23
C LEU A 269 1.78 1.84 1.89
N GLU A 270 1.18 0.87 1.21
CA GLU A 270 1.54 0.53 -0.16
C GLU A 270 1.10 1.66 -1.09
N ALA A 271 2.03 2.20 -1.88
CA ALA A 271 1.75 3.33 -2.75
C ALA A 271 2.60 3.32 -4.02
N HIS A 272 2.00 3.80 -5.12
CA HIS A 272 2.69 4.13 -6.35
C HIS A 272 2.65 5.65 -6.53
N VAL A 273 3.82 6.29 -6.48
CA VAL A 273 3.93 7.75 -6.60
C VAL A 273 4.23 8.11 -8.04
N HIS A 274 3.31 8.80 -8.69
CA HIS A 274 3.50 9.30 -10.05
C HIS A 274 3.90 10.78 -10.06
N ARG A 275 4.30 11.30 -11.22
CA ARG A 275 4.50 12.74 -11.42
C ARG A 275 3.18 13.51 -11.37
N ALA A 276 3.22 14.78 -10.97
CA ALA A 276 2.03 15.62 -11.00
C ALA A 276 1.50 15.80 -12.43
N MET A 277 0.18 15.75 -12.57
CA MET A 277 -0.54 16.00 -13.83
C MET A 277 -1.65 17.02 -13.56
N TRP A 278 -1.92 17.88 -14.53
CA TRP A 278 -2.85 18.99 -14.38
C TRP A 278 -4.02 18.88 -15.35
N LEU A 279 -5.17 19.36 -14.91
CA LEU A 279 -6.28 19.64 -15.82
C LEU A 279 -5.93 20.85 -16.68
N THR A 280 -6.19 20.71 -17.97
CA THR A 280 -5.79 21.69 -18.98
C THR A 280 -6.92 22.66 -19.33
N GLY A 281 -8.17 22.25 -19.15
CA GLY A 281 -9.33 23.06 -19.55
C GLY A 281 -9.66 23.00 -21.04
N LEU A 282 -8.97 22.14 -21.81
CA LEU A 282 -9.09 22.05 -23.27
C LEU A 282 -10.20 21.11 -23.76
#